data_AF-A0A2S8UJU7-F1
#
_entry.id   AF-A0A2S8UJU7-F1
#
_cell.length_a   1.000
_cell.length_b   1.000
_cell.length_c   1.000
_cell.angle_alpha   90.00
_cell.angle_beta   90.00
_cell.angle_gamma   90.00
#
_symmetry.space_group_name_H-M   'P 1'
#
loop_
_entity.id
_entity.type
_entity.pdbx_description
1 polymer ?
#
loop_
_entity_poly.entity_id
_entity_poly.type
_entity_poly.pdbx_seq_one_letter_code
_entity_poly.pdbx_strand_id
1 'polypeptide(L)'
;MFSSGNCRLGGVRRLAQSDRPETNPPESSKSTSGSIRVSVIVPVFAPGPSFDDLIASLDRQTLDPASFEVLLCDDGSGEPTGARLADVARDRPNVRVLSLERSGWPGMPRNHGVDAARGTYVQFVDQDDYLFDGALEKLCDYADLNGSDAIVGKEVGIGRRLPSRIFSHDIPRAILGTDPLLEMLTPHKMFRTAFLRANGIRFPEGRVRLEDHLFVMQAYFAASTISVLASEPCYAWVKQPGSASSSRIDPETYFPHLETVLDVVETNTEPGKLRDRLLRHWFRGKVLKRLAGRQMVRYPDDYRERLLDVVTPLVQKHFGPGVDAGLGFPHRVRAALLRADRRDDLLRLAEFEADITCRAVVTAARWSRGGGLHLTLRITLARDGKDAFVFESSLPAPKETEPAGIDASSAGDSRTKSRGPKKITRLTSLPVSTIEGLPANLLVVDRELRNDRVEVFLRDAATGAERRLGGRRLANLDATRVSIDPLKAFGPNDESRGGALAVKVRRAGWTFEAPLEATPAVLASAGRSPLLAGRTCTLAVTEGEAVELHRQWPGGRVKDFAGRSVRKFRGLLRRG
;
A
#
# COMPACT_ATOMS: atom_id res chain seq x y z
N MET A 1 -38.97 0.53 45.98
CA MET A 1 -40.01 0.03 45.03
C MET A 1 -39.32 -0.25 43.71
N PHE A 2 -39.27 -1.53 43.33
CA PHE A 2 -38.70 -2.00 42.08
C PHE A 2 -39.52 -1.52 40.88
N SER A 3 -38.86 -1.11 39.80
CA SER A 3 -39.28 -1.48 38.45
C SER A 3 -38.13 -1.34 37.46
N SER A 4 -37.68 -2.49 37.00
CA SER A 4 -36.85 -2.77 35.83
C SER A 4 -37.37 -2.09 34.54
N GLY A 5 -36.46 -1.52 33.74
CA GLY A 5 -36.73 -1.00 32.40
C GLY A 5 -35.64 -1.45 31.43
N ASN A 6 -35.97 -2.43 30.60
CA ASN A 6 -35.13 -3.07 29.59
C ASN A 6 -34.60 -2.09 28.53
N CYS A 7 -33.31 -2.20 28.24
CA CYS A 7 -32.66 -1.69 27.03
C CYS A 7 -33.32 -2.24 25.76
N ARG A 8 -33.82 -1.36 24.90
CA ARG A 8 -34.09 -1.64 23.48
C ARG A 8 -33.08 -0.88 22.62
N LEU A 9 -32.39 -1.63 21.79
CA LEU A 9 -31.59 -1.16 20.65
C LEU A 9 -32.50 -0.38 19.68
N GLY A 10 -32.28 0.93 19.53
CA GLY A 10 -32.69 1.67 18.34
C GLY A 10 -31.58 1.54 17.29
N GLY A 11 -31.80 1.15 16.04
CA GLY A 11 -32.98 1.33 15.22
C GLY A 11 -32.61 2.28 14.07
N VAL A 12 -31.83 1.77 13.10
CA VAL A 12 -31.52 2.47 11.85
C VAL A 12 -32.84 2.84 11.18
N ARG A 13 -33.08 4.14 10.97
CA ARG A 13 -34.25 4.65 10.25
C ARG A 13 -34.25 4.08 8.84
N ARG A 14 -35.15 3.12 8.60
CA ARG A 14 -35.48 2.56 7.30
C ARG A 14 -36.61 3.42 6.73
N LEU A 15 -36.35 4.16 5.65
CA LEU A 15 -37.39 4.86 4.90
C LEU A 15 -38.26 3.83 4.18
N ALA A 16 -39.57 4.02 4.28
CA ALA A 16 -40.61 3.10 3.84
C ALA A 16 -40.63 2.97 2.31
N GLN A 17 -40.71 1.71 1.85
CA GLN A 17 -41.06 1.34 0.48
C GLN A 17 -42.58 1.48 0.33
N SER A 18 -43.02 2.23 -0.69
CA SER A 18 -44.42 2.23 -1.15
C SER A 18 -44.55 1.43 -2.44
N ASP A 19 -45.60 0.62 -2.49
CA ASP A 19 -45.95 -0.36 -3.50
C ASP A 19 -45.89 0.13 -4.95
N ARG A 20 -45.38 -0.71 -5.86
CA ARG A 20 -45.62 -0.63 -7.30
C ARG A 20 -46.02 -2.02 -7.83
N PRO A 21 -47.00 -2.11 -8.74
CA PRO A 21 -47.57 -3.38 -9.16
C PRO A 21 -46.66 -4.12 -10.14
N GLU A 22 -46.73 -5.45 -10.08
CA GLU A 22 -46.09 -6.38 -11.01
C GLU A 22 -46.56 -6.14 -12.46
N THR A 23 -45.59 -5.97 -13.37
CA THR A 23 -45.83 -6.06 -14.81
C THR A 23 -44.83 -7.06 -15.40
N ASN A 24 -45.35 -8.12 -16.01
CA ASN A 24 -44.58 -9.14 -16.73
C ASN A 24 -43.63 -8.53 -17.79
N PRO A 25 -42.45 -9.11 -18.03
CA PRO A 25 -41.52 -8.63 -19.05
C PRO A 25 -42.03 -8.98 -20.45
N PRO A 26 -42.00 -8.06 -21.43
CA PRO A 26 -42.19 -8.43 -22.82
C PRO A 26 -40.91 -9.05 -23.38
N GLU A 27 -41.13 -9.97 -24.32
CA GLU A 27 -40.15 -10.77 -25.02
C GLU A 27 -39.04 -9.96 -25.70
N SER A 28 -37.87 -10.59 -25.77
CA SER A 28 -36.64 -10.08 -26.33
C SER A 28 -36.74 -9.74 -27.82
N SER A 29 -36.92 -8.46 -28.15
CA SER A 29 -36.47 -7.91 -29.42
C SER A 29 -35.10 -7.24 -29.22
N LYS A 30 -34.03 -7.86 -29.75
CA LYS A 30 -32.71 -7.24 -29.89
C LYS A 30 -32.85 -5.96 -30.72
N SER A 31 -32.89 -4.79 -30.06
CA SER A 31 -32.64 -3.52 -30.74
C SER A 31 -31.15 -3.21 -30.67
N THR A 32 -30.48 -3.30 -31.82
CA THR A 32 -29.12 -2.81 -32.06
C THR A 32 -29.14 -1.29 -32.17
N SER A 33 -29.32 -0.58 -31.06
CA SER A 33 -28.90 0.81 -30.94
C SER A 33 -27.58 0.84 -30.17
N GLY A 34 -26.50 1.26 -30.82
CA GLY A 34 -25.14 1.33 -30.27
C GLY A 34 -25.04 2.27 -29.07
N SER A 35 -25.21 1.74 -27.86
CA SER A 35 -24.97 2.48 -26.61
C SER A 35 -23.50 2.42 -26.25
N ILE A 36 -22.87 3.58 -26.04
CA ILE A 36 -21.52 3.67 -25.48
C ILE A 36 -21.52 3.01 -24.09
N ARG A 37 -20.73 1.95 -23.89
CA ARG A 37 -20.58 1.28 -22.59
C ARG A 37 -19.70 2.08 -21.66
N VAL A 38 -18.61 2.65 -22.16
CA VAL A 38 -17.64 3.41 -21.36
C VAL A 38 -17.12 4.66 -22.06
N SER A 39 -17.01 5.75 -21.32
CA SER A 39 -16.25 6.94 -21.70
C SER A 39 -14.91 6.94 -20.97
N VAL A 40 -13.81 6.81 -21.70
CA VAL A 40 -12.46 6.95 -21.16
C VAL A 40 -12.13 8.44 -21.06
N ILE A 41 -11.85 8.94 -19.85
CA ILE A 41 -11.56 10.35 -19.61
C ILE A 41 -10.06 10.50 -19.39
N VAL A 42 -9.41 11.29 -20.25
CA VAL A 42 -7.98 11.56 -20.20
C VAL A 42 -7.76 13.05 -19.95
N PRO A 43 -7.35 13.48 -18.74
CA PRO A 43 -6.90 14.85 -18.53
C PRO A 43 -5.55 15.04 -19.23
N VAL A 44 -5.44 16.07 -20.07
CA VAL A 44 -4.26 16.36 -20.88
C VAL A 44 -3.69 17.74 -20.53
N PHE A 45 -2.39 17.80 -20.29
CA PHE A 45 -1.64 19.06 -20.21
C PHE A 45 -0.21 18.85 -20.71
N ALA A 46 0.15 19.48 -21.83
CA ALA A 46 1.48 19.39 -22.46
C ALA A 46 2.05 17.95 -22.47
N PRO A 47 1.36 16.98 -23.09
CA PRO A 47 1.70 15.56 -23.00
C PRO A 47 3.08 15.26 -23.59
N GLY A 48 3.86 14.44 -22.89
CA GLY A 48 5.15 13.94 -23.35
C GLY A 48 5.03 12.80 -24.38
N PRO A 49 6.14 12.07 -24.65
CA PRO A 49 6.16 10.94 -25.57
C PRO A 49 5.29 9.75 -25.12
N SER A 50 5.13 9.55 -23.81
CA SER A 50 4.32 8.46 -23.24
C SER A 50 2.83 8.53 -23.62
N PHE A 51 2.37 9.68 -24.09
CA PHE A 51 1.01 9.83 -24.60
C PHE A 51 0.75 8.97 -25.84
N ASP A 52 1.76 8.68 -26.65
CA ASP A 52 1.60 7.79 -27.80
C ASP A 52 1.37 6.34 -27.36
N ASP A 53 1.97 5.91 -26.25
CA ASP A 53 1.71 4.60 -25.63
C ASP A 53 0.26 4.50 -25.13
N LEU A 54 -0.26 5.58 -24.55
CA LEU A 54 -1.67 5.68 -24.15
C LEU A 54 -2.59 5.51 -25.36
N ILE A 55 -2.41 6.31 -26.42
CA ILE A 55 -3.26 6.23 -27.61
C ILE A 55 -3.18 4.84 -28.25
N ALA A 56 -1.98 4.28 -28.41
CA ALA A 56 -1.81 2.94 -28.94
C ALA A 56 -2.49 1.87 -28.07
N SER A 57 -2.58 2.07 -26.75
CA SER A 57 -3.29 1.13 -25.86
C SER A 57 -4.82 1.20 -25.98
N LEU A 58 -5.35 2.36 -26.34
CA LEU A 58 -6.78 2.55 -26.61
C LEU A 58 -7.17 1.92 -27.94
N ASP A 59 -6.29 2.03 -28.95
CA ASP A 59 -6.48 1.37 -30.26
C ASP A 59 -6.45 -0.17 -30.18
N ARG A 60 -5.78 -0.72 -29.15
CA ARG A 60 -5.69 -2.18 -28.91
C ARG A 60 -6.79 -2.76 -28.03
N GLN A 61 -7.78 -1.96 -27.60
CA GLN A 61 -8.83 -2.48 -26.75
C GLN A 61 -9.65 -3.57 -27.45
N THR A 62 -9.98 -4.65 -26.72
CA THR A 62 -10.83 -5.74 -27.24
C THR A 62 -12.30 -5.35 -27.34
N LEU A 63 -12.72 -4.33 -26.60
CA LEU A 63 -14.05 -3.76 -26.70
C LEU A 63 -14.21 -3.06 -28.05
N ASP A 64 -15.32 -3.31 -28.74
CA ASP A 64 -15.64 -2.68 -30.04
C ASP A 64 -15.45 -1.15 -29.95
N PRO A 65 -14.67 -0.51 -30.85
CA PRO A 65 -14.51 0.94 -30.91
C PRO A 65 -15.83 1.73 -30.97
N ALA A 66 -16.91 1.15 -31.50
CA ALA A 66 -18.23 1.78 -31.49
C ALA A 66 -18.94 1.72 -30.11
N SER A 67 -18.43 0.90 -29.19
CA SER A 67 -18.97 0.68 -27.84
C SER A 67 -18.24 1.48 -26.75
N PHE A 68 -17.22 2.28 -27.09
CA PHE A 68 -16.60 3.20 -26.15
C PHE A 68 -16.26 4.54 -26.81
N GLU A 69 -16.06 5.58 -26.01
CA GLU A 69 -15.49 6.84 -26.47
C GLU A 69 -14.28 7.24 -25.62
N VAL A 70 -13.42 8.08 -26.16
CA VAL A 70 -12.28 8.67 -25.48
C VAL A 70 -12.45 10.18 -25.47
N LEU A 71 -12.41 10.79 -24.28
CA LEU A 71 -12.50 12.23 -24.07
C LEU A 71 -11.11 12.74 -23.66
N LEU A 72 -10.41 13.32 -24.63
CA LEU A 72 -9.14 14.02 -24.41
C LEU A 72 -9.46 15.42 -23.89
N CYS A 73 -9.36 15.62 -22.58
CA CYS A 73 -9.74 16.85 -21.89
C CYS A 73 -8.50 17.74 -21.73
N ASP A 74 -8.25 18.64 -22.69
CA ASP A 74 -7.09 19.52 -22.74
C ASP A 74 -7.24 20.71 -21.78
N ASP A 75 -6.37 20.77 -20.76
CA ASP A 75 -6.32 21.81 -19.72
C ASP A 75 -5.58 23.07 -20.19
N GLY A 76 -5.94 23.57 -21.37
CA GLY A 76 -5.39 24.80 -21.94
C GLY A 76 -3.90 24.71 -22.30
N SER A 77 -3.49 23.67 -23.04
CA SER A 77 -2.08 23.44 -23.40
C SER A 77 -1.54 24.34 -24.53
N GLY A 78 -2.40 24.94 -25.35
CA GLY A 78 -2.01 25.81 -26.48
C GLY A 78 -1.60 25.06 -27.76
N GLU A 79 -1.07 25.82 -28.74
CA GLU A 79 -1.05 25.47 -30.17
C GLU A 79 -0.17 24.28 -30.62
N PRO A 80 0.89 23.81 -29.91
CA PRO A 80 1.51 22.53 -30.27
C PRO A 80 0.69 21.31 -29.81
N THR A 81 0.03 21.43 -28.66
CA THR A 81 -0.72 20.29 -28.08
C THR A 81 -2.10 20.18 -28.72
N GLY A 82 -2.79 21.30 -28.94
CA GLY A 82 -4.09 21.32 -29.62
C GLY A 82 -4.03 20.64 -30.99
N ALA A 83 -3.01 20.94 -31.80
CA ALA A 83 -2.78 20.30 -33.08
C ALA A 83 -2.57 18.78 -32.95
N ARG A 84 -1.72 18.34 -32.00
CA ARG A 84 -1.47 16.91 -31.73
C ARG A 84 -2.76 16.17 -31.34
N LEU A 85 -3.61 16.78 -30.50
CA LEU A 85 -4.87 16.16 -30.09
C LEU A 85 -5.88 16.10 -31.25
N ALA A 86 -5.94 17.13 -32.08
CA ALA A 86 -6.76 17.14 -33.29
C ALA A 86 -6.30 16.07 -34.29
N ASP A 87 -4.97 15.87 -34.44
CA ASP A 87 -4.40 14.81 -35.27
C ASP A 87 -4.81 13.43 -34.77
N VAL A 88 -4.74 13.19 -33.45
CA VAL A 88 -5.17 11.91 -32.85
C VAL A 88 -6.65 11.64 -33.10
N ALA A 89 -7.49 12.66 -32.98
CA ALA A 89 -8.94 12.52 -33.14
C ALA A 89 -9.38 12.37 -34.61
N ARG A 90 -8.60 12.89 -35.58
CA ARG A 90 -8.96 12.91 -37.00
C ARG A 90 -9.37 11.55 -37.55
N ASP A 91 -8.61 10.50 -37.22
CA ASP A 91 -8.78 9.15 -37.76
C ASP A 91 -9.45 8.19 -36.76
N ARG A 92 -9.95 8.71 -35.63
CA ARG A 92 -10.54 7.91 -34.55
C ARG A 92 -11.95 8.41 -34.24
N PRO A 93 -13.01 7.83 -34.85
CA PRO A 93 -14.37 8.33 -34.69
C PRO A 93 -14.91 8.25 -33.26
N ASN A 94 -14.28 7.42 -32.43
CA ASN A 94 -14.58 7.28 -31.01
C ASN A 94 -13.78 8.25 -30.11
N VAL A 95 -12.90 9.10 -30.66
CA VAL A 95 -12.10 10.07 -29.89
C VAL A 95 -12.66 11.47 -30.07
N ARG A 96 -12.84 12.19 -28.96
CA ARG A 96 -13.26 13.59 -28.93
C ARG A 96 -12.30 14.42 -28.09
N VAL A 97 -11.98 15.61 -28.56
CA VAL A 97 -11.17 16.58 -27.82
C VAL A 97 -12.10 17.59 -27.14
N LEU A 98 -11.89 17.84 -25.85
CA LEU A 98 -12.52 18.89 -25.09
C LEU A 98 -11.45 19.92 -24.75
N SER A 99 -11.45 21.06 -25.42
CA SER A 99 -10.55 22.17 -25.14
C SER A 99 -11.10 23.01 -23.99
N LEU A 100 -10.33 23.15 -22.92
CA LEU A 100 -10.74 23.82 -21.68
C LEU A 100 -9.81 25.01 -21.38
N GLU A 101 -10.30 25.93 -20.56
CA GLU A 101 -9.44 26.95 -19.97
C GLU A 101 -8.47 26.30 -18.97
N ARG A 102 -7.25 26.83 -18.86
CA ARG A 102 -6.22 26.23 -18.01
C ARG A 102 -6.57 26.33 -16.52
N SER A 103 -6.83 25.20 -15.89
CA SER A 103 -6.99 25.08 -14.43
C SER A 103 -5.67 24.83 -13.69
N GLY A 104 -4.70 24.19 -14.36
CA GLY A 104 -3.41 23.83 -13.77
C GLY A 104 -3.46 22.63 -12.82
N TRP A 105 -4.54 21.84 -12.86
CA TRP A 105 -4.73 20.64 -12.04
C TRP A 105 -5.67 19.64 -12.74
N PRO A 106 -5.51 18.31 -12.59
CA PRO A 106 -6.31 17.33 -13.35
C PRO A 106 -7.79 17.24 -12.91
N GLY A 107 -8.18 17.86 -11.79
CA GLY A 107 -9.54 17.78 -11.25
C GLY A 107 -10.60 18.36 -12.20
N MET A 108 -10.39 19.58 -12.69
CA MET A 108 -11.35 20.25 -13.57
C MET A 108 -11.51 19.52 -14.92
N PRO A 109 -10.43 19.16 -15.65
CA PRO A 109 -10.57 18.37 -16.89
C PRO A 109 -11.31 17.04 -16.70
N ARG A 110 -11.07 16.35 -15.58
CA ARG A 110 -11.80 15.11 -15.25
C ARG A 110 -13.29 15.37 -15.03
N ASN A 111 -13.66 16.43 -14.33
CA ASN A 111 -15.07 16.81 -14.12
C ASN A 111 -15.78 17.12 -15.45
N HIS A 112 -15.15 17.91 -16.33
CA HIS A 112 -15.70 18.20 -17.65
C HIS A 112 -15.83 16.94 -18.51
N GLY A 113 -14.88 16.00 -18.41
CA GLY A 113 -14.99 14.69 -19.01
C GLY A 113 -16.21 13.91 -18.51
N VAL A 114 -16.48 13.91 -17.19
CA VAL A 114 -17.66 13.27 -16.61
C VAL A 114 -18.95 13.91 -17.11
N ASP A 115 -18.98 15.22 -17.32
CA ASP A 115 -20.15 15.92 -17.84
C ASP A 115 -20.40 15.63 -19.33
N ALA A 116 -19.34 15.52 -20.12
CA ALA A 116 -19.42 15.24 -21.55
C ALA A 116 -19.59 13.74 -21.89
N ALA A 117 -19.41 12.85 -20.91
CA ALA A 117 -19.49 11.40 -21.06
C ALA A 117 -20.88 10.92 -21.50
N ARG A 118 -20.90 10.06 -22.51
CA ARG A 118 -22.08 9.37 -23.04
C ARG A 118 -22.14 7.90 -22.59
N GLY A 119 -21.05 7.38 -22.06
CA GLY A 119 -20.94 5.99 -21.61
C GLY A 119 -21.74 5.68 -20.36
N THR A 120 -22.23 4.45 -20.25
CA THR A 120 -22.79 3.91 -19.00
C THR A 120 -21.81 4.02 -17.83
N TYR A 121 -20.54 3.83 -18.12
CA TYR A 121 -19.42 3.98 -17.19
C TYR A 121 -18.45 5.07 -17.64
N VAL A 122 -17.67 5.60 -16.70
CA VAL A 122 -16.46 6.39 -16.97
C VAL A 122 -15.23 5.64 -16.46
N GLN A 123 -14.13 5.72 -17.18
CA GLN A 123 -12.82 5.22 -16.74
C GLN A 123 -11.79 6.35 -16.84
N PHE A 124 -11.15 6.70 -15.73
CA PHE A 124 -10.10 7.72 -15.73
C PHE A 124 -8.75 7.11 -16.11
N VAL A 125 -8.01 7.78 -16.99
CA VAL A 125 -6.64 7.40 -17.39
C VAL A 125 -5.77 8.63 -17.50
N ASP A 126 -4.61 8.63 -16.85
CA ASP A 126 -3.68 9.76 -16.96
C ASP A 126 -2.91 9.70 -18.29
N GLN A 127 -2.55 10.87 -18.84
CA GLN A 127 -1.88 11.01 -20.15
C GLN A 127 -0.51 10.31 -20.27
N ASP A 128 0.08 9.89 -19.16
CA ASP A 128 1.40 9.27 -19.05
C ASP A 128 1.36 7.79 -18.62
N ASP A 129 0.17 7.21 -18.58
CA ASP A 129 -0.14 5.81 -18.28
C ASP A 129 -0.82 5.13 -19.47
N TYR A 130 -1.15 3.83 -19.36
CA TYR A 130 -1.88 3.11 -20.41
C TYR A 130 -2.77 1.99 -19.86
N LEU A 131 -3.72 1.53 -20.67
CA LEU A 131 -4.58 0.39 -20.34
C LEU A 131 -4.06 -0.91 -20.95
N PHE A 132 -4.35 -2.04 -20.31
CA PHE A 132 -4.10 -3.35 -20.93
C PHE A 132 -5.20 -3.65 -21.97
N ASP A 133 -4.87 -4.42 -23.01
CA ASP A 133 -5.72 -4.61 -24.20
C ASP A 133 -7.16 -5.10 -23.88
N GLY A 134 -7.37 -5.89 -22.83
CA GLY A 134 -8.71 -6.36 -22.43
C GLY A 134 -9.40 -5.54 -21.33
N ALA A 135 -8.83 -4.41 -20.92
CA ALA A 135 -9.22 -3.74 -19.68
C ALA A 135 -10.66 -3.21 -19.71
N LEU A 136 -11.06 -2.51 -20.77
CA LEU A 136 -12.39 -1.88 -20.82
C LEU A 136 -13.51 -2.91 -20.84
N GLU A 137 -13.39 -3.95 -21.68
CA GLU A 137 -14.37 -5.03 -21.78
C GLU A 137 -14.54 -5.75 -20.43
N LYS A 138 -13.42 -6.19 -19.82
CA LYS A 138 -13.44 -6.94 -18.55
C LYS A 138 -13.99 -6.13 -17.39
N LEU A 139 -13.66 -4.83 -17.32
CA LEU A 139 -14.19 -3.95 -16.29
C LEU A 139 -15.69 -3.74 -16.45
N CYS A 140 -16.17 -3.48 -17.67
CA CYS A 140 -17.61 -3.32 -17.93
C CYS A 140 -18.38 -4.60 -17.61
N ASP A 141 -17.88 -5.76 -18.06
CA ASP A 141 -18.56 -7.05 -17.84
C ASP A 141 -18.61 -7.41 -16.35
N TYR A 142 -17.53 -7.16 -15.60
CA TYR A 142 -17.51 -7.38 -14.16
C TYR A 142 -18.41 -6.39 -13.41
N ALA A 143 -18.51 -5.14 -13.88
CA ALA A 143 -19.43 -4.14 -13.35
C ALA A 143 -20.89 -4.55 -13.54
N ASP A 144 -21.24 -4.99 -14.75
CA ASP A 144 -22.60 -5.40 -15.10
C ASP A 144 -23.02 -6.66 -14.34
N LEU A 145 -22.11 -7.65 -14.23
CA LEU A 145 -22.34 -8.88 -13.48
C LEU A 145 -22.67 -8.63 -12.01
N ASN A 146 -22.03 -7.64 -11.38
CA ASN A 146 -22.14 -7.38 -9.95
C ASN A 146 -23.05 -6.20 -9.59
N GLY A 147 -23.55 -5.46 -10.58
CA GLY A 147 -24.30 -4.23 -10.36
C GLY A 147 -23.45 -3.16 -9.67
N SER A 148 -22.20 -2.99 -10.09
CA SER A 148 -21.23 -2.12 -9.44
C SER A 148 -21.50 -0.63 -9.73
N ASP A 149 -21.32 0.20 -8.71
CA ASP A 149 -21.25 1.67 -8.85
C ASP A 149 -19.80 2.14 -9.07
N ALA A 150 -18.86 1.43 -8.44
CA ALA A 150 -17.42 1.66 -8.55
C ALA A 150 -16.67 0.32 -8.69
N ILE A 151 -15.66 0.28 -9.56
CA ILE A 151 -14.87 -0.90 -9.86
C ILE A 151 -13.39 -0.55 -9.79
N VAL A 152 -12.69 -1.24 -8.90
CA VAL A 152 -11.23 -1.19 -8.76
C VAL A 152 -10.63 -2.26 -9.67
N GLY A 153 -10.13 -1.85 -10.83
CA GLY A 153 -9.34 -2.70 -11.71
C GLY A 153 -7.92 -2.90 -11.20
N LYS A 154 -7.28 -4.01 -11.56
CA LYS A 154 -5.90 -4.28 -11.18
C LYS A 154 -4.94 -3.27 -11.80
N GLU A 155 -4.30 -2.50 -10.94
CA GLU A 155 -3.20 -1.62 -11.33
C GLU A 155 -1.86 -2.38 -11.26
N VAL A 156 -1.04 -2.18 -12.27
CA VAL A 156 0.30 -2.77 -12.40
C VAL A 156 1.32 -1.63 -12.47
N GLY A 157 2.27 -1.61 -11.53
CA GLY A 157 3.31 -0.60 -11.49
C GLY A 157 4.43 -0.90 -12.50
N ILE A 158 4.67 0.01 -13.44
CA ILE A 158 5.79 -0.07 -14.39
C ILE A 158 6.93 0.80 -13.85
N GLY A 159 8.05 0.16 -13.48
CA GLY A 159 9.17 0.83 -12.83
C GLY A 159 8.86 1.34 -11.41
N ARG A 160 7.73 0.94 -10.82
CA ARG A 160 7.30 1.30 -9.46
C ARG A 160 6.66 0.11 -8.74
N ARG A 161 6.74 0.12 -7.41
CA ARG A 161 6.08 -0.89 -6.55
C ARG A 161 4.72 -0.37 -6.09
N LEU A 162 3.69 -1.19 -6.25
CA LEU A 162 2.35 -0.92 -5.74
C LEU A 162 2.00 -1.79 -4.52
N PRO A 163 1.03 -1.36 -3.69
CA PRO A 163 0.35 -2.24 -2.76
C PRO A 163 -0.24 -3.46 -3.50
N SER A 164 -0.16 -4.64 -2.88
CA SER A 164 -0.53 -5.89 -3.55
C SER A 164 -1.71 -6.61 -2.91
N ARG A 165 -2.17 -6.20 -1.72
CA ARG A 165 -3.24 -6.93 -1.02
C ARG A 165 -4.59 -6.65 -1.65
N ILE A 166 -4.81 -5.42 -2.11
CA ILE A 166 -6.01 -5.06 -2.89
C ILE A 166 -6.20 -5.95 -4.12
N PHE A 167 -5.12 -6.34 -4.78
CA PHE A 167 -5.17 -7.18 -5.97
C PHE A 167 -4.78 -8.64 -5.70
N SER A 168 -5.14 -9.17 -4.53
CA SER A 168 -4.85 -10.57 -4.18
C SER A 168 -5.88 -11.56 -4.73
N HIS A 169 -7.13 -11.15 -4.86
CA HIS A 169 -8.25 -11.92 -5.42
C HIS A 169 -9.40 -10.97 -5.77
N ASP A 170 -10.32 -11.44 -6.61
CA ASP A 170 -11.52 -10.70 -6.99
C ASP A 170 -12.48 -10.58 -5.80
N ILE A 171 -13.10 -9.40 -5.66
CA ILE A 171 -14.07 -9.12 -4.60
C ILE A 171 -15.34 -8.56 -5.27
N PRO A 172 -16.40 -9.38 -5.45
CA PRO A 172 -17.65 -8.96 -6.08
C PRO A 172 -18.34 -7.78 -5.37
N ARG A 173 -18.27 -7.75 -4.04
CA ARG A 173 -18.84 -6.70 -3.19
C ARG A 173 -17.90 -6.40 -2.03
N ALA A 174 -17.02 -5.43 -2.22
CA ALA A 174 -16.04 -4.97 -1.25
C ALA A 174 -16.69 -4.07 -0.20
N ILE A 175 -16.27 -4.23 1.05
CA ILE A 175 -16.76 -3.50 2.21
C ILE A 175 -15.66 -2.54 2.70
N LEU A 176 -15.94 -1.24 2.64
CA LEU A 176 -15.05 -0.20 3.15
C LEU A 176 -14.69 -0.43 4.62
N GLY A 177 -13.38 -0.38 4.92
CA GLY A 177 -12.86 -0.65 6.25
C GLY A 177 -12.67 -2.13 6.58
N THR A 178 -13.18 -3.07 5.78
CA THR A 178 -12.87 -4.51 5.90
C THR A 178 -11.90 -4.92 4.80
N ASP A 179 -12.25 -4.60 3.57
CA ASP A 179 -11.48 -4.89 2.38
C ASP A 179 -10.38 -3.84 2.13
N PRO A 180 -9.33 -4.19 1.39
CA PRO A 180 -8.16 -3.34 1.09
C PRO A 180 -8.40 -2.07 0.27
N LEU A 181 -9.62 -1.51 0.23
CA LEU A 181 -9.97 -0.35 -0.61
C LEU A 181 -9.10 0.88 -0.38
N LEU A 182 -8.67 1.14 0.86
CA LEU A 182 -7.78 2.26 1.19
C LEU A 182 -6.33 2.08 0.72
N GLU A 183 -5.95 0.92 0.17
CA GLU A 183 -4.58 0.76 -0.35
C GLU A 183 -4.35 1.57 -1.64
N MET A 184 -5.40 1.84 -2.40
CA MET A 184 -5.35 2.53 -3.70
C MET A 184 -6.51 3.52 -3.83
N LEU A 185 -6.26 4.78 -3.44
CA LEU A 185 -7.20 5.90 -3.53
C LEU A 185 -6.98 6.78 -4.78
N THR A 186 -6.26 6.24 -5.76
CA THR A 186 -6.11 6.83 -7.10
C THR A 186 -7.46 6.88 -7.82
N PRO A 187 -7.66 7.81 -8.77
CA PRO A 187 -8.91 7.90 -9.51
C PRO A 187 -9.01 6.89 -10.66
N HIS A 188 -7.94 6.13 -10.95
CA HIS A 188 -7.79 5.19 -12.09
C HIS A 188 -8.71 3.96 -12.02
N LYS A 189 -10.01 4.19 -11.91
CA LYS A 189 -11.06 3.22 -11.66
C LYS A 189 -12.23 3.49 -12.59
N MET A 190 -13.10 2.49 -12.70
CA MET A 190 -14.33 2.61 -13.45
C MET A 190 -15.48 2.96 -12.51
N PHE A 191 -16.29 3.93 -12.88
CA PHE A 191 -17.46 4.36 -12.12
C PHE A 191 -18.69 4.41 -13.01
N ARG A 192 -19.86 4.07 -12.48
CA ARG A 192 -21.12 4.25 -13.21
C ARG A 192 -21.38 5.75 -13.37
N THR A 193 -21.53 6.22 -14.61
CA THR A 193 -21.64 7.64 -14.94
C THR A 193 -22.84 8.30 -14.25
N ALA A 194 -24.00 7.62 -14.31
CA ALA A 194 -25.22 8.09 -13.66
C ALA A 194 -25.09 8.15 -12.13
N PHE A 195 -24.34 7.23 -11.53
CA PHE A 195 -24.08 7.21 -10.08
C PHE A 195 -23.26 8.44 -9.65
N LEU A 196 -22.18 8.78 -10.37
CA LEU A 196 -21.37 9.97 -10.05
C LEU A 196 -22.22 11.25 -10.16
N ARG A 197 -22.97 11.40 -11.25
CA ARG A 197 -23.81 12.57 -11.50
C ARG A 197 -24.93 12.71 -10.47
N ALA A 198 -25.64 11.64 -10.15
CA ALA A 198 -26.77 11.66 -9.22
C ALA A 198 -26.36 12.01 -7.79
N ASN A 199 -25.13 11.65 -7.39
CA ASN A 199 -24.59 11.92 -6.06
C ASN A 199 -23.70 13.18 -6.01
N GLY A 200 -23.59 13.93 -7.12
CA GLY A 200 -22.77 15.14 -7.17
C GLY A 200 -21.28 14.90 -6.91
N ILE A 201 -20.77 13.70 -7.21
CA ILE A 201 -19.39 13.30 -6.88
C ILE A 201 -18.45 13.89 -7.93
N ARG A 202 -17.61 14.82 -7.50
CA ARG A 202 -16.71 15.59 -8.37
C ARG A 202 -15.35 15.77 -7.72
N PHE A 203 -14.32 15.93 -8.55
CA PHE A 203 -13.03 16.40 -8.06
C PHE A 203 -13.18 17.84 -7.56
N PRO A 204 -12.53 18.21 -6.44
CA PRO A 204 -12.51 19.61 -6.01
C PRO A 204 -11.81 20.49 -7.06
N GLU A 205 -12.35 21.67 -7.29
CA GLU A 205 -11.77 22.64 -8.23
C GLU A 205 -10.53 23.33 -7.65
N GLY A 206 -9.63 23.78 -8.54
CA GLY A 206 -8.37 24.40 -8.17
C GLY A 206 -7.24 23.41 -7.86
N ARG A 207 -6.13 23.93 -7.32
CA ARG A 207 -4.90 23.16 -7.07
C ARG A 207 -4.96 22.45 -5.71
N VAL A 208 -5.88 21.49 -5.60
CA VAL A 208 -6.13 20.74 -4.37
C VAL A 208 -5.25 19.50 -4.30
N ARG A 209 -4.45 19.37 -3.25
CA ARG A 209 -3.68 18.14 -3.00
C ARG A 209 -4.62 17.06 -2.47
N LEU A 210 -4.40 15.80 -2.84
CA LEU A 210 -5.27 14.69 -2.42
C LEU A 210 -6.71 14.81 -2.96
N GLU A 211 -6.87 15.48 -4.10
CA GLU A 211 -8.14 15.60 -4.81
C GLU A 211 -8.71 14.22 -5.19
N ASP A 212 -7.82 13.28 -5.48
CA ASP A 212 -8.13 11.88 -5.77
C ASP A 212 -8.69 11.16 -4.55
N HIS A 213 -8.05 11.32 -3.40
CA HIS A 213 -8.51 10.75 -2.15
C HIS A 213 -9.91 11.28 -1.79
N LEU A 214 -10.16 12.57 -1.98
CA LEU A 214 -11.45 13.18 -1.70
C LEU A 214 -12.54 12.57 -2.61
N PHE A 215 -12.30 12.58 -3.92
CA PHE A 215 -13.21 12.02 -4.93
C PHE A 215 -13.53 10.54 -4.66
N VAL A 216 -12.51 9.72 -4.44
CA VAL A 216 -12.68 8.27 -4.23
C VAL A 216 -13.39 7.98 -2.91
N MET A 217 -13.11 8.73 -1.84
CA MET A 217 -13.82 8.52 -0.58
C MET A 217 -15.29 8.93 -0.66
N GLN A 218 -15.62 10.02 -1.35
CA GLN A 218 -17.01 10.38 -1.65
C GLN A 218 -17.71 9.26 -2.42
N ALA A 219 -17.07 8.73 -3.47
CA ALA A 219 -17.58 7.59 -4.24
C ALA A 219 -17.77 6.34 -3.38
N TYR A 220 -16.81 5.98 -2.53
CA TYR A 220 -16.91 4.79 -1.70
C TYR A 220 -17.99 4.88 -0.61
N PHE A 221 -18.25 6.07 -0.06
CA PHE A 221 -19.34 6.23 0.91
C PHE A 221 -20.72 6.26 0.26
N ALA A 222 -20.84 6.77 -0.97
CA ALA A 222 -22.11 6.83 -1.69
C ALA A 222 -22.46 5.52 -2.42
N ALA A 223 -21.47 4.71 -2.79
CA ALA A 223 -21.68 3.49 -3.57
C ALA A 223 -22.45 2.42 -2.79
N SER A 224 -23.45 1.80 -3.44
CA SER A 224 -24.13 0.61 -2.92
C SER A 224 -23.29 -0.64 -3.16
N THR A 225 -22.63 -0.72 -4.32
CA THR A 225 -21.73 -1.83 -4.66
C THR A 225 -20.39 -1.31 -5.15
N ILE A 226 -19.33 -1.69 -4.44
CA ILE A 226 -17.93 -1.51 -4.87
C ILE A 226 -17.38 -2.90 -5.20
N SER A 227 -16.75 -3.07 -6.35
CA SER A 227 -16.16 -4.34 -6.75
C SER A 227 -14.67 -4.19 -7.02
N VAL A 228 -13.90 -5.26 -6.80
CA VAL A 228 -12.46 -5.31 -7.10
C VAL A 228 -12.22 -6.44 -8.09
N LEU A 229 -11.64 -6.10 -9.24
CA LEU A 229 -11.19 -7.04 -10.27
C LEU A 229 -9.66 -7.12 -10.21
N ALA A 230 -9.15 -8.19 -9.60
CA ALA A 230 -7.74 -8.43 -9.31
C ALA A 230 -7.11 -9.52 -10.19
N SER A 231 -7.92 -10.40 -10.79
CA SER A 231 -7.49 -11.51 -11.64
C SER A 231 -6.89 -11.01 -12.96
N GLU A 232 -7.35 -9.86 -13.45
CA GLU A 232 -7.03 -9.33 -14.76
C GLU A 232 -6.26 -8.00 -14.65
N PRO A 233 -5.10 -7.82 -15.32
CA PRO A 233 -4.45 -6.53 -15.38
C PRO A 233 -5.30 -5.54 -16.18
N CYS A 234 -5.56 -4.36 -15.60
CA CYS A 234 -6.43 -3.34 -16.23
C CYS A 234 -5.65 -2.06 -16.55
N TYR A 235 -4.83 -1.59 -15.61
CA TYR A 235 -4.19 -0.28 -15.70
C TYR A 235 -2.68 -0.37 -15.45
N ALA A 236 -1.87 0.23 -16.31
CA ALA A 236 -0.42 0.31 -16.14
C ALA A 236 -0.02 1.69 -15.61
N TRP A 237 0.48 1.74 -14.38
CA TRP A 237 0.93 2.98 -13.74
C TRP A 237 2.43 3.18 -13.93
N VAL A 238 2.80 4.05 -14.85
CA VAL A 238 4.16 4.23 -15.36
C VAL A 238 4.91 5.25 -14.53
N LYS A 239 6.12 4.91 -14.09
CA LYS A 239 6.98 5.85 -13.37
C LYS A 239 7.57 6.90 -14.31
N GLN A 240 7.03 8.12 -14.27
CA GLN A 240 7.62 9.28 -14.94
C GLN A 240 8.58 10.07 -14.04
N PRO A 241 9.70 10.61 -14.58
CA PRO A 241 10.51 11.61 -13.91
C PRO A 241 9.70 12.88 -13.63
N GLY A 242 9.92 13.52 -12.47
CA GLY A 242 9.36 14.85 -12.19
C GLY A 242 7.87 14.92 -11.82
N SER A 243 7.23 13.79 -11.49
CA SER A 243 5.81 13.78 -11.06
C SER A 243 5.51 14.80 -9.96
N ALA A 244 4.37 15.50 -10.06
CA ALA A 244 3.94 16.50 -9.06
C ALA A 244 3.85 15.92 -7.63
N SER A 245 3.65 14.61 -7.50
CA SER A 245 3.59 13.89 -6.22
C SER A 245 4.94 13.71 -5.52
N SER A 246 6.08 13.98 -6.19
CA SER A 246 7.42 13.85 -5.59
C SER A 246 7.99 15.15 -5.00
N SER A 247 7.30 16.28 -5.13
CA SER A 247 7.72 17.57 -4.57
C SER A 247 7.57 17.61 -3.03
N ARG A 248 8.40 18.41 -2.35
CA ARG A 248 8.23 18.68 -0.91
C ARG A 248 6.85 19.34 -0.72
N ILE A 249 6.12 18.90 0.29
CA ILE A 249 4.82 19.49 0.60
C ILE A 249 5.01 20.86 1.24
N ASP A 250 4.09 21.76 0.95
CA ASP A 250 3.90 22.98 1.71
C ASP A 250 2.83 22.70 2.79
N PRO A 251 3.16 22.68 4.10
CA PRO A 251 2.25 22.23 5.14
C PRO A 251 0.90 22.95 5.15
N GLU A 252 0.92 24.27 5.05
CA GLU A 252 -0.21 25.19 5.11
C GLU A 252 -1.17 25.01 3.94
N THR A 253 -0.68 24.52 2.81
CA THR A 253 -1.54 24.15 1.68
C THR A 253 -1.96 22.68 1.75
N TYR A 254 -1.06 21.77 2.16
CA TYR A 254 -1.29 20.33 2.07
C TYR A 254 -2.27 19.80 3.11
N PHE A 255 -2.13 20.22 4.36
CA PHE A 255 -2.90 19.64 5.47
C PHE A 255 -4.34 20.15 5.55
N PRO A 256 -4.68 21.39 5.18
CA PRO A 256 -6.09 21.76 4.99
C PRO A 256 -6.78 20.91 3.92
N HIS A 257 -6.09 20.56 2.82
CA HIS A 257 -6.65 19.61 1.85
C HIS A 257 -6.73 18.18 2.38
N LEU A 258 -5.84 17.78 3.31
CA LEU A 258 -6.02 16.50 4.00
C LEU A 258 -7.24 16.54 4.92
N GLU A 259 -7.45 17.64 5.62
CA GLU A 259 -8.57 17.84 6.55
C GLU A 259 -9.92 17.63 5.86
N THR A 260 -10.11 18.13 4.64
CA THR A 260 -11.34 17.90 3.87
C THR A 260 -11.62 16.41 3.62
N VAL A 261 -10.57 15.59 3.44
CA VAL A 261 -10.71 14.13 3.33
C VAL A 261 -11.11 13.50 4.67
N LEU A 262 -10.56 14.00 5.79
CA LEU A 262 -10.93 13.54 7.13
C LEU A 262 -12.38 13.91 7.46
N ASP A 263 -12.82 15.11 7.10
CA ASP A 263 -14.19 15.59 7.28
C ASP A 263 -15.19 14.71 6.52
N VAL A 264 -14.85 14.26 5.30
CA VAL A 264 -15.69 13.29 4.56
C VAL A 264 -15.82 11.98 5.32
N VAL A 265 -14.74 11.48 5.94
CA VAL A 265 -14.80 10.26 6.76
C VAL A 265 -15.69 10.46 7.99
N GLU A 266 -15.53 11.57 8.70
CA GLU A 266 -16.28 11.84 9.92
C GLU A 266 -17.75 12.12 9.66
N THR A 267 -18.08 12.80 8.56
CA THR A 267 -19.46 13.06 8.13
C THR A 267 -20.19 11.78 7.76
N ASN A 268 -19.47 10.78 7.21
CA ASN A 268 -20.08 9.54 6.70
C ASN A 268 -19.92 8.33 7.64
N THR A 269 -19.41 8.52 8.85
CA THR A 269 -19.27 7.44 9.84
C THR A 269 -19.60 7.93 11.23
N GLU A 270 -20.13 7.08 12.10
CA GLU A 270 -20.23 7.39 13.54
C GLU A 270 -18.90 7.16 14.26
N PRO A 271 -18.65 7.79 15.42
CA PRO A 271 -17.51 7.46 16.26
C PRO A 271 -17.45 5.96 16.57
N GLY A 272 -16.31 5.33 16.29
CA GLY A 272 -16.12 3.90 16.54
C GLY A 272 -15.05 3.25 15.68
N LYS A 273 -15.00 1.92 15.73
CA LYS A 273 -13.92 1.11 15.14
C LYS A 273 -13.72 1.34 13.63
N LEU A 274 -14.81 1.60 12.88
CA LEU A 274 -14.74 1.89 11.45
C LEU A 274 -14.07 3.24 11.22
N ARG A 275 -14.62 4.32 11.77
CA ARG A 275 -14.04 5.68 11.68
C ARG A 275 -12.57 5.68 12.06
N ASP A 276 -12.24 5.10 13.23
CA ASP A 276 -10.86 5.01 13.72
C ASP A 276 -9.93 4.27 12.74
N ARG A 277 -10.43 3.19 12.11
CA ARG A 277 -9.65 2.43 11.13
C ARG A 277 -9.42 3.23 9.86
N LEU A 278 -10.41 3.97 9.38
CA LEU A 278 -10.28 4.82 8.19
C LEU A 278 -9.31 5.96 8.47
N LEU A 279 -9.56 6.77 9.50
CA LEU A 279 -8.70 7.90 9.90
C LEU A 279 -7.23 7.48 10.11
N ARG A 280 -6.99 6.30 10.70
CA ARG A 280 -5.64 5.75 10.88
C ARG A 280 -4.84 5.64 9.57
N HIS A 281 -5.49 5.43 8.43
CA HIS A 281 -4.80 5.34 7.14
C HIS A 281 -3.99 6.61 6.88
N TRP A 282 -4.65 7.78 6.94
CA TRP A 282 -4.01 9.07 6.71
C TRP A 282 -3.15 9.49 7.89
N PHE A 283 -3.56 9.20 9.13
CA PHE A 283 -2.73 9.53 10.29
C PHE A 283 -1.35 8.87 10.20
N ARG A 284 -1.32 7.57 9.87
CA ARG A 284 -0.06 6.83 9.68
C ARG A 284 0.73 7.32 8.46
N GLY A 285 0.07 7.40 7.30
CA GLY A 285 0.75 7.60 6.02
C GLY A 285 1.08 9.07 5.70
N LYS A 286 0.24 10.00 6.15
CA LYS A 286 0.33 11.42 5.81
C LYS A 286 0.87 12.27 6.96
N VAL A 287 0.60 11.93 8.21
CA VAL A 287 1.11 12.69 9.38
C VAL A 287 2.33 12.00 10.00
N LEU A 288 2.13 10.89 10.71
CA LEU A 288 3.15 10.29 11.58
C LEU A 288 4.42 9.83 10.86
N LYS A 289 4.32 9.41 9.60
CA LYS A 289 5.49 9.04 8.79
C LYS A 289 6.45 10.22 8.56
N ARG A 290 5.94 11.46 8.51
CA ARG A 290 6.76 12.67 8.29
C ARG A 290 7.51 13.09 9.55
N LEU A 291 6.99 12.74 10.72
CA LEU A 291 7.54 13.07 12.03
C LEU A 291 8.45 11.95 12.58
N ALA A 292 9.10 11.19 11.69
CA ALA A 292 9.86 10.00 12.05
C ALA A 292 11.34 10.11 11.71
N GLY A 293 12.19 9.74 12.67
CA GLY A 293 13.62 9.53 12.50
C GLY A 293 14.34 10.60 11.68
N ARG A 294 15.22 10.12 10.79
CA ARG A 294 16.04 10.96 9.90
C ARG A 294 15.24 11.94 9.05
N GLN A 295 13.97 11.64 8.73
CA GLN A 295 13.15 12.56 7.95
C GLN A 295 12.84 13.84 8.73
N MET A 296 12.42 13.70 9.99
CA MET A 296 12.12 14.83 10.87
C MET A 296 13.37 15.65 11.20
N VAL A 297 14.48 14.96 11.49
CA VAL A 297 15.78 15.60 11.81
C VAL A 297 16.34 16.40 10.62
N ARG A 298 16.10 15.95 9.38
CA ARG A 298 16.59 16.65 8.17
C ARG A 298 15.79 17.89 7.80
N TYR A 299 14.62 18.09 8.40
CA TYR A 299 13.86 19.29 8.11
C TYR A 299 14.57 20.51 8.67
N PRO A 300 14.70 21.60 7.89
CA PRO A 300 15.02 22.91 8.43
C PRO A 300 14.09 23.25 9.59
N ASP A 301 14.60 23.93 10.61
CA ASP A 301 13.84 24.19 11.84
C ASP A 301 12.59 25.04 11.56
N ASP A 302 12.68 26.04 10.67
CA ASP A 302 11.54 26.85 10.21
C ASP A 302 10.44 26.00 9.57
N TYR A 303 10.83 25.06 8.71
CA TYR A 303 9.88 24.14 8.08
C TYR A 303 9.27 23.17 9.11
N ARG A 304 10.04 22.74 10.10
CA ARG A 304 9.58 21.83 11.16
C ARG A 304 8.52 22.51 12.02
N GLU A 305 8.74 23.75 12.42
CA GLU A 305 7.76 24.53 13.19
C GLU A 305 6.47 24.76 12.39
N ARG A 306 6.58 25.23 11.15
CA ARG A 306 5.43 25.39 10.24
C ARG A 306 4.64 24.09 10.07
N LEU A 307 5.34 22.96 9.95
CA LEU A 307 4.70 21.64 9.88
C LEU A 307 3.92 21.35 11.15
N LEU A 308 4.53 21.52 12.33
CA LEU A 308 3.93 21.23 13.63
C LEU A 308 2.76 22.18 13.95
N ASP A 309 2.83 23.45 13.55
CA ASP A 309 1.75 24.43 13.71
C ASP A 309 0.48 24.00 13.00
N VAL A 310 0.61 23.33 11.85
CA VAL A 310 -0.54 22.85 11.08
C VAL A 310 -0.99 21.46 11.54
N VAL A 311 -0.06 20.53 11.78
CA VAL A 311 -0.44 19.13 12.07
C VAL A 311 -0.93 18.92 13.50
N THR A 312 -0.48 19.70 14.47
CA THR A 312 -0.86 19.55 15.88
C THR A 312 -2.36 19.81 16.10
N PRO A 313 -2.93 20.96 15.71
CA PRO A 313 -4.37 21.21 15.86
C PRO A 313 -5.21 20.21 15.05
N LEU A 314 -4.77 19.86 13.83
CA LEU A 314 -5.41 18.83 13.00
C LEU A 314 -5.52 17.50 13.76
N VAL A 315 -4.46 17.12 14.47
CA VAL A 315 -4.39 15.84 15.19
C VAL A 315 -5.22 15.84 16.47
N GLN A 316 -5.22 16.96 17.19
CA GLN A 316 -6.07 17.15 18.36
C GLN A 316 -7.56 17.13 17.98
N LYS A 317 -7.92 17.68 16.81
CA LYS A 317 -9.29 17.71 16.29
C LYS A 317 -9.77 16.33 15.82
N HIS A 318 -9.01 15.65 14.96
CA HIS A 318 -9.52 14.48 14.22
C HIS A 318 -9.07 13.12 14.75
N PHE A 319 -7.91 13.01 15.42
CA PHE A 319 -7.33 11.70 15.73
C PHE A 319 -7.38 11.37 17.22
N GLY A 320 -8.56 10.99 17.72
CA GLY A 320 -8.74 10.52 19.09
C GLY A 320 -7.97 9.22 19.44
N PRO A 321 -7.89 8.83 20.73
CA PRO A 321 -7.11 7.67 21.17
C PRO A 321 -7.49 6.33 20.54
N GLY A 322 -8.74 6.16 20.09
CA GLY A 322 -9.21 4.93 19.42
C GLY A 322 -8.44 4.62 18.11
N VAL A 323 -7.95 5.66 17.44
CA VAL A 323 -7.09 5.55 16.25
C VAL A 323 -5.81 4.77 16.56
N ASP A 324 -5.29 4.81 17.79
CA ASP A 324 -3.99 4.22 18.17
C ASP A 324 -3.98 2.69 18.16
N ALA A 325 -5.15 2.05 18.26
CA ALA A 325 -5.27 0.59 18.39
C ALA A 325 -4.55 -0.19 17.26
N GLY A 326 -4.48 0.37 16.05
CA GLY A 326 -3.80 -0.23 14.90
C GLY A 326 -2.42 0.36 14.57
N LEU A 327 -1.94 1.35 15.32
CA LEU A 327 -0.62 1.97 15.12
C LEU A 327 0.46 1.12 15.80
N GLY A 328 1.61 0.92 15.14
CA GLY A 328 2.77 0.29 15.77
C GLY A 328 3.32 1.14 16.92
N PHE A 329 4.09 0.52 17.82
CA PHE A 329 4.66 1.20 19.00
C PHE A 329 5.24 2.61 18.74
N PRO A 330 6.13 2.83 17.75
CA PRO A 330 6.72 4.16 17.56
C PRO A 330 5.68 5.20 17.16
N HIS A 331 4.66 4.78 16.41
CA HIS A 331 3.57 5.66 16.00
C HIS A 331 2.62 5.98 17.16
N ARG A 332 2.42 5.07 18.12
CA ARG A 332 1.65 5.35 19.34
C ARG A 332 2.32 6.40 20.21
N VAL A 333 3.64 6.32 20.39
CA VAL A 333 4.41 7.32 21.15
C VAL A 333 4.32 8.69 20.47
N ARG A 334 4.61 8.77 19.17
CA ARG A 334 4.47 10.02 18.40
C ARG A 334 3.05 10.60 18.44
N ALA A 335 2.03 9.76 18.32
CA ALA A 335 0.64 10.21 18.38
C ALA A 335 0.31 10.85 19.74
N ALA A 336 0.77 10.25 20.85
CA ALA A 336 0.56 10.81 22.17
C ALA A 336 1.33 12.13 22.39
N LEU A 337 2.60 12.19 21.98
CA LEU A 337 3.40 13.42 22.07
C LEU A 337 2.80 14.55 21.24
N LEU A 338 2.31 14.25 20.03
CA LEU A 338 1.70 15.24 19.13
C LEU A 338 0.35 15.76 19.69
N ARG A 339 -0.50 14.90 20.25
CA ARG A 339 -1.74 15.37 20.91
C ARG A 339 -1.45 16.27 22.12
N ALA A 340 -0.37 15.99 22.83
CA ALA A 340 0.07 16.78 23.98
C ALA A 340 0.90 18.01 23.60
N ASP A 341 1.08 18.30 22.30
CA ASP A 341 1.92 19.38 21.76
C ASP A 341 3.36 19.38 22.32
N ARG A 342 3.93 18.19 22.54
CA ARG A 342 5.28 18.02 23.08
C ARG A 342 6.32 18.01 21.96
N ARG A 343 6.53 19.16 21.32
CA ARG A 343 7.36 19.33 20.12
C ARG A 343 8.82 18.92 20.32
N ASP A 344 9.44 19.37 21.40
CA ASP A 344 10.83 19.01 21.73
C ASP A 344 11.00 17.50 21.92
N ASP A 345 10.01 16.85 22.52
CA ASP A 345 10.05 15.41 22.74
C ASP A 345 9.78 14.62 21.46
N LEU A 346 8.98 15.15 20.53
CA LEU A 346 8.88 14.59 19.17
C LEU A 346 10.23 14.64 18.46
N LEU A 347 10.95 15.74 18.57
CA LEU A 347 12.29 15.88 17.98
C LEU A 347 13.29 14.93 18.64
N ARG A 348 13.35 14.88 19.97
CA ARG A 348 14.22 13.93 20.70
C ARG A 348 13.94 12.48 20.34
N LEU A 349 12.67 12.11 20.16
CA LEU A 349 12.31 10.77 19.68
C LEU A 349 12.82 10.54 18.25
N ALA A 350 12.73 11.53 17.37
CA ALA A 350 13.24 11.43 16.02
C ALA A 350 14.78 11.36 15.96
N GLU A 351 15.48 12.09 16.82
CA GLU A 351 16.95 12.01 16.98
C GLU A 351 17.36 10.62 17.48
N PHE A 352 16.70 10.14 18.55
CA PHE A 352 16.89 8.77 19.05
C PHE A 352 16.76 7.75 17.92
N GLU A 353 15.74 7.88 17.07
CA GLU A 353 15.52 6.99 15.92
C GLU A 353 16.57 7.15 14.81
N ALA A 354 17.05 8.37 14.57
CA ALA A 354 18.03 8.68 13.54
C ALA A 354 19.43 8.12 13.86
N ASP A 355 19.76 8.10 15.15
CA ASP A 355 21.04 7.64 15.70
C ASP A 355 21.17 6.10 15.74
N ILE A 356 20.07 5.36 15.61
CA ILE A 356 20.12 3.90 15.62
C ILE A 356 20.83 3.41 14.36
N THR A 357 21.92 2.68 14.58
CA THR A 357 22.64 1.96 13.53
C THR A 357 22.21 0.50 13.52
N CYS A 358 22.07 -0.07 12.32
CA CYS A 358 21.81 -1.48 12.13
C CYS A 358 22.97 -2.09 11.37
N ARG A 359 23.63 -3.08 11.97
CA ARG A 359 24.67 -3.88 11.33
C ARG A 359 24.21 -5.32 11.24
N ALA A 360 24.44 -5.98 10.11
CA ALA A 360 24.04 -7.36 9.89
C ALA A 360 25.19 -8.17 9.28
N VAL A 361 25.79 -9.03 10.11
CA VAL A 361 26.98 -9.79 9.74
C VAL A 361 26.62 -11.27 9.55
N VAL A 362 27.01 -11.84 8.42
CA VAL A 362 26.96 -13.28 8.18
C VAL A 362 28.09 -13.93 8.97
N THR A 363 27.73 -14.77 9.94
CA THR A 363 28.70 -15.52 10.76
C THR A 363 28.90 -16.94 10.28
N ALA A 364 27.96 -17.47 9.51
CA ALA A 364 28.08 -18.77 8.83
C ALA A 364 27.20 -18.81 7.59
N ALA A 365 27.68 -19.42 6.52
CA ALA A 365 26.94 -19.64 5.29
C ALA A 365 27.09 -21.10 4.84
N ARG A 366 26.01 -21.74 4.40
CA ARG A 366 26.06 -23.11 3.87
C ARG A 366 24.98 -23.37 2.83
N TRP A 367 25.30 -24.17 1.82
CA TRP A 367 24.33 -24.68 0.87
C TRP A 367 23.68 -25.97 1.39
N SER A 368 22.38 -26.12 1.16
CA SER A 368 21.69 -27.40 1.34
C SER A 368 21.86 -28.27 0.10
N ARG A 369 21.67 -29.59 0.25
CA ARG A 369 21.70 -30.54 -0.88
C ARG A 369 20.67 -30.19 -1.96
N GLY A 370 19.53 -29.62 -1.57
CA GLY A 370 18.48 -29.14 -2.47
C GLY A 370 18.75 -27.77 -3.10
N GLY A 371 19.91 -27.16 -2.80
CA GLY A 371 20.33 -25.88 -3.38
C GLY A 371 19.79 -24.63 -2.69
N GLY A 372 19.17 -24.76 -1.51
CA GLY A 372 18.86 -23.61 -0.65
C GLY A 372 20.11 -23.06 0.04
N LEU A 373 20.19 -21.74 0.21
CA LEU A 373 21.27 -21.08 0.95
C LEU A 373 20.82 -20.80 2.39
N HIS A 374 21.61 -21.24 3.37
CA HIS A 374 21.37 -20.93 4.78
C HIS A 374 22.42 -19.95 5.29
N LEU A 375 21.97 -18.81 5.80
CA LEU A 375 22.82 -17.80 6.44
C LEU A 375 22.52 -17.74 7.92
N THR A 376 23.56 -17.72 8.75
CA THR A 376 23.46 -17.34 10.17
C THR A 376 23.89 -15.89 10.29
N LEU A 377 23.00 -15.06 10.81
CA LEU A 377 23.16 -13.62 10.91
C LEU A 377 23.31 -13.23 12.37
N ARG A 378 24.33 -12.41 12.65
CA ARG A 378 24.40 -11.57 13.84
C ARG A 378 23.91 -10.18 13.46
N ILE A 379 22.92 -9.69 14.18
CA ILE A 379 22.33 -8.36 13.98
C ILE A 379 22.66 -7.53 15.20
N THR A 380 23.17 -6.33 14.98
CA THR A 380 23.44 -5.36 16.05
C THR A 380 22.63 -4.10 15.78
N LEU A 381 21.81 -3.71 16.76
CA LEU A 381 21.03 -2.48 16.74
C LEU A 381 21.57 -1.59 17.86
N ALA A 382 22.41 -0.62 17.50
CA ALA A 382 23.17 0.14 18.47
C ALA A 382 22.97 1.66 18.33
N ARG A 383 23.04 2.35 19.46
CA ARG A 383 23.09 3.80 19.59
C ARG A 383 24.18 4.13 20.61
N ASP A 384 25.08 5.05 20.26
CA ASP A 384 26.24 5.43 21.10
C ASP A 384 27.07 4.22 21.57
N GLY A 385 27.23 3.21 20.71
CA GLY A 385 27.96 1.96 21.01
C GLY A 385 27.26 1.00 21.98
N LYS A 386 26.03 1.29 22.41
CA LYS A 386 25.21 0.47 23.30
C LYS A 386 23.98 -0.08 22.59
N ASP A 387 23.36 -1.11 23.17
CA ASP A 387 22.09 -1.64 22.66
C ASP A 387 21.01 -0.55 22.62
N ALA A 388 20.44 -0.32 21.44
CA ALA A 388 19.41 0.70 21.24
C ALA A 388 18.07 0.33 21.92
N PHE A 389 17.85 -0.95 22.22
CA PHE A 389 16.58 -1.48 22.71
C PHE A 389 16.76 -2.23 24.02
N VAL A 390 16.49 -1.55 25.14
CA VAL A 390 16.49 -2.14 26.48
C VAL A 390 15.06 -2.38 26.93
N PHE A 391 14.77 -3.60 27.39
CA PHE A 391 13.43 -4.03 27.77
C PHE A 391 13.38 -4.47 29.23
N GLU A 392 12.28 -4.13 29.90
CA GLU A 392 11.97 -4.61 31.24
C GLU A 392 10.66 -5.42 31.22
N SER A 393 10.69 -6.58 31.89
CA SER A 393 9.53 -7.47 32.00
C SER A 393 9.03 -7.52 33.43
N SER A 394 7.75 -7.21 33.64
CA SER A 394 7.09 -7.26 34.95
C SER A 394 5.77 -8.02 34.90
N LEU A 395 5.25 -8.43 36.06
CA LEU A 395 3.87 -8.92 36.14
C LEU A 395 2.90 -7.74 35.99
N PRO A 396 1.72 -7.92 35.38
CA PRO A 396 0.69 -6.89 35.36
C PRO A 396 0.34 -6.46 36.79
N ALA A 397 0.14 -5.17 37.01
CA ALA A 397 -0.49 -4.72 38.26
C ALA A 397 -1.87 -5.41 38.40
N PRO A 398 -2.27 -5.84 39.60
CA PRO A 398 -3.62 -6.35 39.83
C PRO A 398 -4.62 -5.30 39.34
N LYS A 399 -5.61 -5.72 38.55
CA LYS A 399 -6.72 -4.82 38.20
C LYS A 399 -7.40 -4.44 39.51
N GLU A 400 -7.50 -3.15 39.82
CA GLU A 400 -8.44 -2.66 40.83
C GLU A 400 -9.82 -3.20 40.45
N THR A 401 -10.35 -4.05 41.31
CA THR A 401 -11.69 -4.61 41.15
C THR A 401 -12.65 -3.57 41.71
N GLU A 402 -13.47 -2.97 40.86
CA GLU A 402 -14.71 -2.37 41.34
C GLU A 402 -15.52 -3.46 42.07
N PRO A 403 -16.17 -3.16 43.20
CA PRO A 403 -16.88 -4.16 43.97
C PRO A 403 -18.11 -4.62 43.17
N ALA A 404 -17.98 -5.79 42.53
CA ALA A 404 -19.11 -6.49 41.95
C ALA A 404 -19.99 -7.03 43.08
N GLY A 405 -21.25 -6.57 43.11
CA GLY A 405 -22.30 -7.14 43.95
C GLY A 405 -22.39 -8.64 43.75
N ILE A 406 -22.44 -9.34 44.89
CA ILE A 406 -22.60 -10.77 44.98
C ILE A 406 -24.01 -11.12 44.51
N ASP A 407 -24.13 -11.92 43.45
CA ASP A 407 -25.24 -12.85 43.32
C ASP A 407 -24.69 -14.20 42.87
N ALA A 408 -24.86 -15.18 43.75
CA ALA A 408 -24.37 -16.54 43.58
C ALA A 408 -25.47 -17.42 42.99
N SER A 409 -25.24 -17.98 41.80
CA SER A 409 -25.61 -19.38 41.48
C SER A 409 -25.30 -19.72 40.02
N SER A 410 -24.36 -20.64 39.82
CA SER A 410 -24.48 -21.79 38.90
C SER A 410 -23.10 -22.41 38.72
N ALA A 411 -22.93 -23.60 39.30
CA ALA A 411 -21.76 -24.44 39.09
C ALA A 411 -21.86 -25.09 37.70
N GLY A 412 -20.90 -24.79 36.83
CA GLY A 412 -20.72 -25.40 35.53
C GLY A 412 -19.24 -25.67 35.29
N ASP A 413 -18.88 -26.96 35.37
CA ASP A 413 -17.54 -27.49 35.16
C ASP A 413 -17.00 -27.14 33.77
N SER A 414 -15.96 -26.29 33.71
CA SER A 414 -15.12 -26.19 32.52
C SER A 414 -13.65 -26.06 32.96
N ARG A 415 -12.87 -27.09 32.64
CA ARG A 415 -11.41 -27.09 32.77
C ARG A 415 -10.79 -26.17 31.72
N THR A 416 -10.95 -24.86 31.88
CA THR A 416 -10.05 -23.89 31.24
C THR A 416 -8.72 -23.91 31.99
N LYS A 417 -7.66 -24.41 31.33
CA LYS A 417 -6.28 -24.24 31.81
C LYS A 417 -6.03 -22.75 32.05
N SER A 418 -6.04 -22.32 33.32
CA SER A 418 -5.74 -20.94 33.68
C SER A 418 -4.27 -20.67 33.34
N ARG A 419 -4.02 -20.06 32.18
CA ARG A 419 -2.72 -19.44 31.91
C ARG A 419 -2.55 -18.34 32.94
N GLY A 420 -1.57 -18.49 33.84
CA GLY A 420 -1.20 -17.45 34.80
C GLY A 420 -0.95 -16.09 34.12
N PRO A 421 -0.93 -15.00 34.91
CA PRO A 421 -0.84 -13.64 34.37
C PRO A 421 0.35 -13.51 33.41
N LYS A 422 0.06 -13.08 32.17
CA LYS A 422 1.10 -12.87 31.16
C LYS A 422 1.98 -11.70 31.59
N LYS A 423 3.30 -11.91 31.63
CA LYS A 423 4.29 -10.84 31.81
C LYS A 423 4.09 -9.77 30.73
N ILE A 424 4.30 -8.51 31.11
CA ILE A 424 4.26 -7.35 30.24
C ILE A 424 5.69 -6.87 30.00
N THR A 425 6.02 -6.62 28.73
CA THR A 425 7.34 -6.10 28.33
C THR A 425 7.22 -4.62 27.98
N ARG A 426 8.05 -3.78 28.61
CA ARG A 426 8.16 -2.35 28.34
C ARG A 426 9.52 -2.01 27.73
N LEU A 427 9.54 -1.02 26.84
CA LEU A 427 10.78 -0.45 26.31
C LEU A 427 11.22 0.72 27.21
N THR A 428 12.45 0.67 27.72
CA THR A 428 12.97 1.67 28.68
C THR A 428 14.14 2.49 28.15
N SER A 429 14.68 2.13 26.98
CA SER A 429 15.79 2.87 26.35
C SER A 429 15.37 4.14 25.59
N LEU A 430 14.10 4.55 25.63
CA LEU A 430 13.64 5.81 25.05
C LEU A 430 14.17 7.00 25.88
N PRO A 431 14.38 8.19 25.27
CA PRO A 431 14.76 9.38 26.03
C PRO A 431 13.71 9.67 27.13
N VAL A 432 14.18 9.91 28.36
CA VAL A 432 13.32 9.98 29.56
C VAL A 432 12.16 10.97 29.39
N SER A 433 12.45 12.15 28.87
CA SER A 433 11.41 13.16 28.63
C SER A 433 10.31 12.63 27.71
N THR A 434 10.62 11.84 26.68
CA THR A 434 9.63 11.34 25.71
C THR A 434 8.64 10.34 26.29
N ILE A 435 8.91 9.78 27.47
CA ILE A 435 8.05 8.80 28.16
C ILE A 435 7.43 9.34 29.44
N GLU A 436 7.96 10.42 30.00
CA GLU A 436 7.45 11.06 31.21
C GLU A 436 6.00 11.51 31.03
N GLY A 437 5.12 11.17 31.97
CA GLY A 437 3.69 11.51 31.90
C GLY A 437 2.88 10.73 30.85
N LEU A 438 3.50 9.85 30.04
CA LEU A 438 2.75 8.99 29.13
C LEU A 438 2.11 7.79 29.88
N PRO A 439 0.90 7.36 29.49
CA PRO A 439 0.26 6.19 30.09
C PRO A 439 1.14 4.93 29.99
N ALA A 440 1.31 4.20 31.10
CA ALA A 440 2.22 3.04 31.16
C ALA A 440 1.88 1.92 30.17
N ASN A 441 0.62 1.80 29.76
CA ASN A 441 0.17 0.85 28.73
C ASN A 441 0.66 1.22 27.32
N LEU A 442 0.97 2.49 27.06
CA LEU A 442 1.50 2.95 25.79
C LEU A 442 2.92 2.43 25.56
N LEU A 443 3.68 2.27 26.65
CA LEU A 443 5.06 1.77 26.66
C LEU A 443 5.18 0.24 26.50
N VAL A 444 4.05 -0.47 26.41
CA VAL A 444 4.02 -1.93 26.24
C VAL A 444 4.29 -2.32 24.77
N VAL A 445 5.26 -3.21 24.56
CA VAL A 445 5.75 -3.66 23.23
C VAL A 445 5.46 -5.12 22.89
N ASP A 446 4.70 -5.84 23.71
CA ASP A 446 4.48 -7.29 23.53
C ASP A 446 3.90 -7.65 22.15
N ARG A 447 3.06 -6.77 21.59
CA ARG A 447 2.48 -6.99 20.26
C ARG A 447 3.53 -6.84 19.17
N GLU A 448 4.42 -5.87 19.31
CA GLU A 448 5.47 -5.57 18.37
C GLU A 448 6.53 -6.67 18.36
N LEU A 449 6.98 -7.13 19.54
CA LEU A 449 7.98 -8.18 19.66
C LEU A 449 7.54 -9.51 19.02
N ARG A 450 6.25 -9.85 19.07
CA ARG A 450 5.70 -11.03 18.35
C ARG A 450 5.84 -10.95 16.83
N ASN A 451 6.02 -9.75 16.28
CA ASN A 451 6.14 -9.48 14.85
C ASN A 451 7.58 -9.21 14.41
N ASP A 452 8.55 -9.25 15.32
CA ASP A 452 9.95 -9.06 15.03
C ASP A 452 10.43 -10.13 14.05
N ARG A 453 11.20 -9.69 13.05
CA ARG A 453 11.67 -10.55 11.96
C ARG A 453 12.86 -9.94 11.25
N VAL A 454 13.64 -10.80 10.61
CA VAL A 454 14.63 -10.42 9.61
C VAL A 454 14.21 -10.96 8.25
N GLU A 455 14.38 -10.16 7.21
CA GLU A 455 14.09 -10.51 5.83
C GLU A 455 15.31 -10.18 4.97
N VAL A 456 15.72 -11.11 4.10
CA VAL A 456 16.86 -10.93 3.20
C VAL A 456 16.36 -10.62 1.80
N PHE A 457 16.97 -9.62 1.17
CA PHE A 457 16.66 -9.16 -0.17
C PHE A 457 17.92 -9.18 -1.03
N LEU A 458 17.75 -9.38 -2.34
CA LEU A 458 18.74 -9.06 -3.35
C LEU A 458 18.36 -7.72 -3.99
N ARG A 459 19.33 -6.82 -4.10
CA ARG A 459 19.23 -5.62 -4.91
C ARG A 459 20.02 -5.83 -6.19
N ASP A 460 19.31 -5.81 -7.31
CA ASP A 460 19.89 -6.02 -8.63
C ASP A 460 20.87 -4.89 -8.98
N ALA A 461 22.07 -5.24 -9.46
CA ALA A 461 23.12 -4.26 -9.72
C ALA A 461 22.82 -3.35 -10.93
N ALA A 462 22.08 -3.84 -11.93
CA ALA A 462 21.82 -3.10 -13.17
C ALA A 462 20.55 -2.25 -13.09
N THR A 463 19.49 -2.81 -12.51
CA THR A 463 18.15 -2.20 -12.47
C THR A 463 17.82 -1.56 -11.12
N GLY A 464 18.58 -1.86 -10.06
CA GLY A 464 18.27 -1.46 -8.69
C GLY A 464 17.04 -2.15 -8.09
N ALA A 465 16.44 -3.11 -8.80
CA ALA A 465 15.24 -3.81 -8.35
C ALA A 465 15.51 -4.66 -7.09
N GLU A 466 14.61 -4.58 -6.10
CA GLU A 466 14.70 -5.39 -4.89
C GLU A 466 13.83 -6.65 -4.97
N ARG A 467 14.40 -7.80 -4.58
CA ARG A 467 13.71 -9.09 -4.55
C ARG A 467 13.86 -9.75 -3.20
N ARG A 468 12.74 -10.05 -2.54
CA ARG A 468 12.73 -10.77 -1.25
C ARG A 468 13.11 -12.23 -1.46
N LEU A 469 14.19 -12.67 -0.85
CA LEU A 469 14.70 -14.04 -0.99
C LEU A 469 14.22 -14.98 0.12
N GLY A 470 14.03 -14.44 1.32
CA GLY A 470 13.67 -15.22 2.50
C GLY A 470 13.55 -14.35 3.74
N GLY A 471 13.16 -14.96 4.85
CA GLY A 471 13.07 -14.27 6.13
C GLY A 471 12.64 -15.21 7.25
N ARG A 472 12.80 -14.75 8.50
CA ARG A 472 12.44 -15.50 9.69
C ARG A 472 12.02 -14.57 10.81
N ARG A 473 11.13 -15.06 11.70
CA ARG A 473 10.90 -14.40 12.99
C ARG A 473 12.21 -14.30 13.76
N LEU A 474 12.41 -13.14 14.37
CA LEU A 474 13.61 -12.83 15.13
C LEU A 474 13.47 -13.43 16.52
N ALA A 475 14.32 -14.40 16.85
CA ALA A 475 14.33 -15.04 18.18
C ALA A 475 15.38 -14.39 19.09
N ASN A 476 16.60 -14.24 18.58
CA ASN A 476 17.68 -13.45 19.19
C ASN A 476 18.48 -12.75 18.09
N LEU A 477 18.99 -11.56 18.39
CA LEU A 477 19.84 -10.75 17.53
C LEU A 477 21.19 -11.41 17.24
N ASP A 478 21.77 -12.17 18.17
CA ASP A 478 23.14 -12.70 18.01
C ASP A 478 23.30 -13.87 17.03
N ALA A 479 22.22 -14.61 16.76
CA ALA A 479 22.29 -15.86 16.02
C ALA A 479 20.96 -16.21 15.32
N THR A 480 20.55 -15.40 14.35
CA THR A 480 19.34 -15.67 13.56
C THR A 480 19.68 -16.39 12.24
N ARG A 481 19.14 -17.61 12.07
CA ARG A 481 19.31 -18.40 10.84
C ARG A 481 18.21 -18.12 9.83
N VAL A 482 18.57 -17.63 8.64
CA VAL A 482 17.66 -17.39 7.51
C VAL A 482 17.93 -18.38 6.39
N SER A 483 16.86 -18.93 5.82
CA SER A 483 16.92 -19.75 4.61
C SER A 483 16.51 -18.90 3.41
N ILE A 484 17.32 -18.95 2.37
CA ILE A 484 17.19 -18.24 1.12
C ILE A 484 16.98 -19.25 0.01
N ASP A 485 16.04 -18.96 -0.88
CA ASP A 485 15.86 -19.67 -2.14
C ASP A 485 16.53 -18.85 -3.27
N PRO A 486 17.70 -19.26 -3.78
CA PRO A 486 18.41 -18.53 -4.83
C PRO A 486 17.66 -18.52 -6.16
N LEU A 487 16.71 -19.42 -6.38
CA LEU A 487 15.87 -19.38 -7.59
C LEU A 487 14.91 -18.19 -7.58
N LYS A 488 14.61 -17.62 -6.39
CA LYS A 488 13.87 -16.35 -6.27
C LYS A 488 14.76 -15.14 -6.52
N ALA A 489 16.08 -15.33 -6.45
CA ALA A 489 17.03 -14.26 -6.68
C ALA A 489 17.09 -13.92 -8.17
N PHE A 490 17.08 -14.92 -9.04
CA PHE A 490 17.16 -14.74 -10.49
C PHE A 490 16.06 -15.51 -11.22
N GLY A 491 15.21 -14.80 -11.96
CA GLY A 491 14.23 -15.42 -12.83
C GLY A 491 14.87 -16.26 -13.95
N PRO A 492 14.13 -17.19 -14.57
CA PRO A 492 14.64 -18.02 -15.67
C PRO A 492 15.16 -17.18 -16.84
N ASN A 493 14.46 -16.08 -17.14
CA ASN A 493 14.75 -15.14 -18.22
C ASN A 493 15.51 -13.88 -17.75
N ASP A 494 15.95 -13.87 -16.48
CA ASP A 494 16.69 -12.72 -15.96
C ASP A 494 18.13 -12.74 -16.47
N GLU A 495 18.53 -11.65 -17.12
CA GLU A 495 19.88 -11.43 -17.64
C GLU A 495 20.87 -11.03 -16.54
N SER A 496 20.35 -10.62 -15.37
CA SER A 496 21.16 -10.26 -14.21
C SER A 496 22.15 -11.36 -13.82
N ARG A 497 23.38 -10.93 -13.56
CA ARG A 497 24.52 -11.80 -13.21
C ARG A 497 24.82 -11.79 -11.71
N GLY A 498 24.23 -10.86 -10.96
CA GLY A 498 24.42 -10.77 -9.52
C GLY A 498 23.82 -9.52 -8.90
N GLY A 499 23.82 -9.47 -7.57
CA GLY A 499 23.35 -8.32 -6.82
C GLY A 499 23.72 -8.38 -5.34
N ALA A 500 23.77 -7.20 -4.71
CA ALA A 500 24.06 -7.06 -3.31
C ALA A 500 22.93 -7.64 -2.44
N LEU A 501 23.29 -8.35 -1.39
CA LEU A 501 22.36 -8.82 -0.38
C LEU A 501 22.21 -7.78 0.72
N ALA A 502 20.96 -7.53 1.11
CA ALA A 502 20.61 -6.64 2.21
C ALA A 502 19.59 -7.31 3.12
N VAL A 503 19.48 -6.80 4.35
CA VAL A 503 18.44 -7.21 5.30
C VAL A 503 17.50 -6.06 5.61
N LYS A 504 16.24 -6.42 5.87
CA LYS A 504 15.29 -5.58 6.59
C LYS A 504 15.01 -6.23 7.94
N VAL A 505 15.36 -5.54 9.01
CA VAL A 505 15.19 -6.00 10.39
C VAL A 505 14.04 -5.23 11.01
N ARG A 506 13.01 -5.94 11.46
CA ARG A 506 11.93 -5.38 12.26
C ARG A 506 12.16 -5.71 13.73
N ARG A 507 12.23 -4.68 14.57
CA ARG A 507 12.43 -4.78 16.02
C ARG A 507 11.55 -3.76 16.74
N ALA A 508 10.72 -4.22 17.69
CA ALA A 508 9.87 -3.38 18.54
C ALA A 508 8.99 -2.36 17.76
N GLY A 509 8.64 -2.68 16.51
CA GLY A 509 7.82 -1.82 15.66
C GLY A 509 8.61 -0.90 14.72
N TRP A 510 9.92 -0.74 14.91
CA TRP A 510 10.82 -0.09 13.95
C TRP A 510 11.25 -1.06 12.85
N THR A 511 11.66 -0.51 11.72
CA THR A 511 12.25 -1.26 10.60
C THR A 511 13.56 -0.60 10.21
N PHE A 512 14.61 -1.40 10.16
CA PHE A 512 15.97 -1.00 9.79
C PHE A 512 16.38 -1.74 8.53
N GLU A 513 17.14 -1.08 7.67
CA GLU A 513 17.74 -1.68 6.49
C GLU A 513 19.25 -1.58 6.58
N ALA A 514 19.95 -2.67 6.26
CA ALA A 514 21.41 -2.72 6.27
C ALA A 514 21.90 -3.67 5.17
N PRO A 515 23.07 -3.41 4.55
CA PRO A 515 23.74 -4.42 3.74
C PRO A 515 24.06 -5.66 4.60
N LEU A 516 24.13 -6.83 3.97
CA LEU A 516 24.78 -7.97 4.61
C LEU A 516 26.29 -7.80 4.49
N GLU A 517 26.98 -8.00 5.61
CA GLU A 517 28.43 -7.96 5.68
C GLU A 517 28.99 -9.35 6.00
N ALA A 518 30.16 -9.69 5.49
CA ALA A 518 30.84 -10.93 5.85
C ALA A 518 32.35 -10.83 5.63
N THR A 519 33.12 -11.58 6.42
CA THR A 519 34.54 -11.77 6.11
C THR A 519 34.68 -12.77 4.94
N PRO A 520 35.72 -12.63 4.09
CA PRO A 520 35.95 -13.56 2.99
C PRO A 520 36.04 -15.03 3.44
N ALA A 521 36.64 -15.28 4.60
CA ALA A 521 36.77 -16.62 5.17
C ALA A 521 35.41 -17.29 5.46
N VAL A 522 34.43 -16.52 5.98
CA VAL A 522 33.09 -17.06 6.26
C VAL A 522 32.40 -17.49 4.97
N LEU A 523 32.49 -16.70 3.90
CA LEU A 523 31.83 -17.04 2.64
C LEU A 523 32.58 -18.13 1.86
N ALA A 524 33.92 -18.16 1.92
CA ALA A 524 34.72 -19.21 1.30
C ALA A 524 34.33 -20.60 1.80
N SER A 525 34.02 -20.72 3.09
CA SER A 525 33.56 -21.98 3.70
C SER A 525 32.24 -22.51 3.12
N ALA A 526 31.39 -21.64 2.56
CA ALA A 526 30.15 -22.05 1.93
C ALA A 526 30.40 -22.71 0.56
N GLY A 527 31.45 -22.30 -0.16
CA GLY A 527 31.72 -22.78 -1.51
C GLY A 527 30.63 -22.41 -2.53
N ARG A 528 30.44 -23.24 -3.55
CA ARG A 528 29.46 -23.01 -4.63
C ARG A 528 28.18 -23.81 -4.39
N SER A 529 27.07 -23.29 -4.89
CA SER A 529 25.80 -24.03 -4.85
C SER A 529 25.89 -25.32 -5.69
N PRO A 530 25.06 -26.33 -5.39
CA PRO A 530 24.68 -27.36 -6.36
C PRO A 530 24.13 -26.72 -7.66
N LEU A 531 24.03 -27.49 -8.74
CA LEU A 531 23.40 -27.03 -9.98
C LEU A 531 21.91 -26.71 -9.74
N LEU A 532 21.59 -25.43 -9.79
CA LEU A 532 20.26 -24.84 -9.64
C LEU A 532 19.72 -24.45 -11.01
N ALA A 533 18.75 -25.21 -11.52
CA ALA A 533 18.18 -24.99 -12.86
C ALA A 533 19.25 -24.88 -13.98
N GLY A 534 20.32 -25.66 -13.89
CA GLY A 534 21.43 -25.66 -14.86
C GLY A 534 22.48 -24.56 -14.65
N ARG A 535 22.43 -23.84 -13.52
CA ARG A 535 23.34 -22.73 -13.18
C ARG A 535 23.89 -22.93 -11.77
N THR A 536 25.07 -22.38 -11.45
CA THR A 536 25.59 -22.35 -10.08
C THR A 536 25.53 -20.93 -9.54
N CYS A 537 25.37 -20.81 -8.22
CA CYS A 537 25.44 -19.54 -7.52
C CYS A 537 26.65 -19.53 -6.58
N THR A 538 27.25 -18.36 -6.42
CA THR A 538 28.39 -18.13 -5.52
C THR A 538 28.14 -16.87 -4.71
N LEU A 539 28.61 -16.88 -3.47
CA LEU A 539 28.68 -15.67 -2.66
C LEU A 539 30.04 -15.01 -2.86
N ALA A 540 30.06 -13.68 -2.88
CA ALA A 540 31.28 -12.88 -2.91
C ALA A 540 31.20 -11.76 -1.86
N VAL A 541 32.36 -11.25 -1.47
CA VAL A 541 32.50 -10.07 -0.60
C VAL A 541 33.11 -8.96 -1.45
N THR A 542 32.54 -7.76 -1.42
CA THR A 542 33.13 -6.58 -2.06
C THR A 542 34.26 -5.99 -1.20
N GLU A 543 35.03 -5.03 -1.73
CA GLU A 543 36.06 -4.33 -0.95
C GLU A 543 35.49 -3.63 0.31
N GLY A 544 34.20 -3.29 0.32
CA GLY A 544 33.49 -2.72 1.48
C GLY A 544 32.80 -3.75 2.39
N GLU A 545 33.26 -5.00 2.39
CA GLU A 545 32.71 -6.14 3.14
C GLU A 545 31.26 -6.53 2.82
N ALA A 546 30.62 -5.92 1.82
CA ALA A 546 29.25 -6.21 1.45
C ALA A 546 29.14 -7.56 0.74
N VAL A 547 28.10 -8.33 1.06
CA VAL A 547 27.87 -9.65 0.48
C VAL A 547 27.07 -9.54 -0.82
N GLU A 548 27.60 -10.13 -1.88
CA GLU A 548 26.92 -10.27 -3.17
C GLU A 548 26.59 -11.73 -3.47
N LEU A 549 25.48 -11.95 -4.16
CA LEU A 549 25.12 -13.24 -4.73
C LEU A 549 25.28 -13.16 -6.25
N HIS A 550 26.12 -14.02 -6.81
CA HIS A 550 26.35 -14.08 -8.25
C HIS A 550 25.85 -15.39 -8.84
N ARG A 551 25.36 -15.31 -10.07
CA ARG A 551 24.97 -16.45 -10.88
C ARG A 551 26.03 -16.70 -11.95
N GLN A 552 26.67 -17.86 -11.91
CA GLN A 552 27.61 -18.29 -12.95
C GLN A 552 26.85 -19.01 -14.07
N TRP A 553 27.07 -18.56 -15.29
CA TRP A 553 26.67 -19.28 -16.50
C TRP A 553 27.66 -20.42 -16.75
N PRO A 554 27.20 -21.62 -17.11
CA PRO A 554 28.12 -22.67 -17.52
C PRO A 554 28.93 -22.20 -18.74
N GLY A 555 30.25 -22.22 -18.64
CA GLY A 555 31.15 -21.99 -19.77
C GLY A 555 31.31 -23.25 -20.63
N GLY A 556 31.60 -23.07 -21.93
CA GLY A 556 31.94 -24.16 -22.87
C GLY A 556 30.77 -25.03 -23.35
N ARG A 557 31.07 -26.05 -24.17
CA ARG A 557 30.14 -26.98 -24.91
C ARG A 557 29.04 -27.66 -24.08
N VAL A 558 28.94 -27.39 -22.77
CA VAL A 558 27.88 -27.83 -21.84
C VAL A 558 26.56 -27.08 -22.05
N LYS A 559 26.57 -25.97 -22.82
CA LYS A 559 25.38 -25.19 -23.24
C LYS A 559 24.23 -26.04 -23.80
N ASP A 560 24.53 -27.21 -24.37
CA ASP A 560 23.58 -27.97 -25.17
C ASP A 560 23.01 -29.25 -24.53
N PHE A 561 23.61 -29.77 -23.45
CA PHE A 561 23.23 -31.11 -22.95
C PHE A 561 22.47 -31.07 -21.61
N ALA A 562 22.95 -30.29 -20.64
CA ALA A 562 22.39 -30.30 -19.28
C ALA A 562 20.97 -29.67 -19.20
N GLY A 563 20.70 -28.63 -20.00
CA GLY A 563 19.38 -27.98 -20.03
C GLY A 563 18.27 -28.83 -20.65
N ARG A 564 18.61 -29.72 -21.60
CA ARG A 564 17.66 -30.61 -22.28
C ARG A 564 17.37 -31.89 -21.49
N SER A 565 18.39 -32.48 -20.85
CA SER A 565 18.24 -33.73 -20.10
C SER A 565 17.49 -33.55 -18.77
N VAL A 566 17.67 -32.43 -18.07
CA VAL A 566 16.97 -32.16 -16.80
C VAL A 566 15.48 -31.84 -17.01
N ARG A 567 15.08 -31.28 -18.17
CA ARG A 567 13.66 -31.10 -18.53
C ARG A 567 12.97 -32.42 -18.85
N LYS A 568 13.65 -33.34 -19.55
CA LYS A 568 13.12 -34.69 -19.82
C LYS A 568 12.91 -35.47 -18.52
N PHE A 569 13.86 -35.42 -17.58
CA PHE A 569 13.78 -36.19 -16.33
C PHE A 569 12.68 -35.67 -15.37
N ARG A 570 12.47 -34.34 -15.29
CA ARG A 570 11.39 -33.76 -14.46
C ARG A 570 9.98 -33.93 -15.07
N GLY A 571 9.87 -34.09 -16.39
CA GLY A 571 8.59 -34.42 -17.05
C GLY A 571 8.14 -35.86 -16.81
N LEU A 572 9.10 -36.78 -16.70
CA LEU A 572 8.84 -38.21 -16.44
C LEU A 572 8.44 -38.48 -14.98
N LEU A 573 9.03 -37.77 -14.01
CA LEU A 573 8.70 -37.91 -12.58
C LEU A 573 7.38 -37.26 -12.13
N ARG A 574 6.67 -36.55 -13.03
CA ARG A 574 5.33 -35.98 -12.77
C ARG A 574 4.20 -36.76 -13.44
N ARG A 575 4.52 -37.85 -14.14
CA ARG A 575 3.56 -38.76 -14.81
C ARG A 575 3.70 -40.22 -14.36
N GLY A 576 4.33 -40.46 -13.21
CA GLY A 576 4.45 -41.77 -12.58
C GLY A 576 3.77 -41.76 -11.22
#